data_AF-A0A7J6Q141-F1
#
_entry.id   AF-A0A7J6Q141-F1
#
_cell.length_a   1.000
_cell.length_b   1.000
_cell.length_c   1.000
_cell.angle_alpha   90.00
_cell.angle_beta   90.00
_cell.angle_gamma   90.00
#
_symmetry.space_group_name_H-M   'P 1'
#
loop_
_entity.id
_entity.type
_entity.pdbx_description
1 polymer ?
#
loop_
_entity_poly.entity_id
_entity_poly.type
_entity_poly.pdbx_seq_one_letter_code
_entity_poly.pdbx_strand_id
1 'polypeptide(L)'
;MTQPRDQLHTFKAWAGKSSDISYYLNSHHVDYHCWVMDGLADPIRAMAVGSTGVASSEEFGCPKGTEDTITIITEWKNRADGSIGTAVYMASWAHPNNSECHTQQRFMCLGHKGEIRADQAHRGYSVTQNDKYAAVNPLYMKYTPGVDGEFSGQNGYGYRSIETFVDACRMINAGKAKPEDFDKRLPTAASTLTSTAILEAGRRSLDNGSCWISIPDLLAGKVPGHIKFAEEGQIV
;
A
#
# COMPACT_ATOMS: atom_id res chain seq x y z
N MET A 1 -3.72 -19.44 13.60
CA MET A 1 -4.97 -18.86 14.10
C MET A 1 -5.44 -17.83 13.09
N THR A 2 -6.53 -18.07 12.38
CA THR A 2 -7.11 -17.09 11.45
C THR A 2 -8.09 -16.22 12.24
N GLN A 3 -7.90 -14.90 12.18
CA GLN A 3 -8.88 -13.92 12.66
C GLN A 3 -10.26 -14.17 12.02
N PRO A 4 -11.37 -13.71 12.65
CA PRO A 4 -12.70 -13.78 12.09
C PRO A 4 -12.76 -13.30 10.63
N ARG A 5 -13.57 -13.96 9.80
CA ARG A 5 -13.47 -14.00 8.34
C ARG A 5 -14.31 -12.94 7.61
N ASP A 6 -14.71 -11.91 8.32
CA ASP A 6 -15.75 -11.01 7.83
C ASP A 6 -15.24 -9.56 7.76
N GLN A 7 -14.70 -9.16 6.61
CA GLN A 7 -14.10 -7.84 6.38
C GLN A 7 -15.05 -6.72 6.81
N LEU A 8 -16.22 -6.61 6.18
CA LEU A 8 -17.17 -5.53 6.48
C LEU A 8 -17.79 -5.64 7.87
N HIS A 9 -18.06 -6.85 8.41
CA HIS A 9 -18.51 -6.95 9.80
C HIS A 9 -17.46 -6.43 10.79
N THR A 10 -16.18 -6.59 10.48
CA THR A 10 -15.06 -6.10 11.29
C THR A 10 -14.88 -4.58 11.16
N PHE A 11 -15.01 -4.04 9.94
CA PHE A 11 -14.58 -2.66 9.63
C PHE A 11 -15.73 -1.65 9.44
N LYS A 12 -17.00 -2.08 9.40
CA LYS A 12 -18.17 -1.19 9.22
C LYS A 12 -18.30 -0.06 10.25
N ALA A 13 -17.63 -0.17 11.40
CA ALA A 13 -17.59 0.89 12.39
C ALA A 13 -17.02 2.19 11.81
N TRP A 14 -16.05 2.10 10.90
CA TRP A 14 -15.32 3.23 10.32
C TRP A 14 -15.26 3.26 8.79
N ALA A 15 -15.56 2.16 8.11
CA ALA A 15 -15.59 2.10 6.64
C ALA A 15 -16.58 3.13 6.06
N GLY A 16 -16.09 3.98 5.15
CA GLY A 16 -16.88 5.04 4.52
C GLY A 16 -17.25 6.20 5.46
N LYS A 17 -16.67 6.26 6.68
CA LYS A 17 -16.89 7.34 7.65
C LYS A 17 -15.61 8.14 7.89
N SER A 18 -14.57 7.46 8.36
CA SER A 18 -13.28 8.08 8.70
C SER A 18 -12.13 7.58 7.84
N SER A 19 -12.37 6.55 7.02
CA SER A 19 -11.41 6.03 6.04
C SER A 19 -12.16 5.24 4.97
N ASP A 20 -11.52 5.07 3.82
CA ASP A 20 -11.94 4.15 2.77
C ASP A 20 -11.00 2.95 2.66
N ILE A 21 -11.34 2.02 1.77
CA ILE A 21 -10.58 0.79 1.51
C ILE A 21 -9.20 1.06 0.95
N SER A 22 -9.03 2.17 0.22
CA SER A 22 -7.76 2.52 -0.41
C SER A 22 -6.75 2.98 0.63
N TYR A 23 -7.12 3.93 1.49
CA TYR A 23 -6.27 4.36 2.59
C TYR A 23 -5.90 3.21 3.54
N TYR A 24 -6.83 2.27 3.74
CA TYR A 24 -6.57 1.12 4.59
C TYR A 24 -5.66 0.07 3.96
N LEU A 25 -5.98 -0.41 2.75
CA LEU A 25 -5.31 -1.59 2.16
C LEU A 25 -4.44 -1.28 0.95
N ASN A 26 -4.82 -0.34 0.08
CA ASN A 26 -3.92 0.05 -1.02
C ASN A 26 -2.64 0.70 -0.47
N SER A 27 -2.72 1.40 0.67
CA SER A 27 -1.57 2.07 1.29
C SER A 27 -0.34 1.18 1.41
N HIS A 28 -0.51 -0.08 1.84
CA HIS A 28 0.60 -1.03 1.96
C HIS A 28 1.30 -1.34 0.63
N HIS A 29 0.52 -1.54 -0.44
CA HIS A 29 1.06 -1.90 -1.75
C HIS A 29 1.58 -0.68 -2.53
N VAL A 30 0.91 0.47 -2.38
CA VAL A 30 1.36 1.75 -2.91
C VAL A 30 2.68 2.13 -2.27
N ASP A 31 2.82 2.00 -0.95
CA ASP A 31 4.06 2.30 -0.23
C ASP A 31 5.21 1.38 -0.64
N TYR A 32 4.96 0.06 -0.70
CA TYR A 32 5.95 -0.88 -1.21
C TYR A 32 6.37 -0.55 -2.64
N HIS A 33 5.44 -0.22 -3.53
CA HIS A 33 5.78 0.16 -4.90
C HIS A 33 6.58 1.47 -4.95
N CYS A 34 6.22 2.48 -4.15
CA CYS A 34 7.01 3.71 -4.04
C CYS A 34 8.44 3.41 -3.58
N TRP A 35 8.62 2.53 -2.61
CA TRP A 35 9.94 2.10 -2.15
C TRP A 35 10.73 1.38 -3.26
N VAL A 36 10.10 0.49 -4.02
CA VAL A 36 10.75 -0.20 -5.17
C VAL A 36 11.17 0.80 -6.24
N MET A 37 10.37 1.83 -6.49
CA MET A 37 10.62 2.81 -7.54
C MET A 37 11.49 3.99 -7.08
N ASP A 38 11.85 4.08 -5.80
CA ASP A 38 12.67 5.17 -5.28
C ASP A 38 14.00 5.26 -6.03
N GLY A 39 14.32 6.48 -6.48
CA GLY A 39 15.49 6.74 -7.33
C GLY A 39 15.37 6.26 -8.79
N LEU A 40 14.36 5.45 -9.15
CA LEU A 40 14.20 4.86 -10.48
C LEU A 40 13.13 5.55 -11.32
N ALA A 41 11.97 5.87 -10.74
CA ALA A 41 10.88 6.52 -11.44
C ALA A 41 10.06 7.43 -10.52
N ASP A 42 9.37 8.40 -11.13
CA ASP A 42 8.52 9.35 -10.43
C ASP A 42 7.05 9.18 -10.85
N PRO A 43 6.09 9.18 -9.91
CA PRO A 43 4.68 9.13 -10.26
C PRO A 43 4.23 10.48 -10.82
N ILE A 44 3.47 10.45 -11.92
CA ILE A 44 3.07 11.63 -12.68
C ILE A 44 1.65 12.05 -12.31
N ARG A 45 0.72 11.10 -12.36
CA ARG A 45 -0.71 11.31 -12.13
C ARG A 45 -1.40 10.02 -11.72
N ALA A 46 -2.50 10.15 -11.01
CA ALA A 46 -3.39 9.05 -10.67
C ALA A 46 -4.82 9.33 -11.14
N MET A 47 -5.55 8.28 -11.49
CA MET A 47 -7.00 8.29 -11.54
C MET A 47 -7.51 7.10 -10.73
N ALA A 48 -8.76 7.14 -10.30
CA ALA A 48 -9.38 6.09 -9.53
C ALA A 48 -10.85 5.93 -9.88
N VAL A 49 -11.32 4.69 -9.75
CA VAL A 49 -12.73 4.30 -9.90
C VAL A 49 -13.14 3.43 -8.71
N GLY A 50 -14.42 3.49 -8.35
CA GLY A 50 -14.98 2.78 -7.21
C GLY A 50 -16.23 1.98 -7.56
N SER A 51 -16.38 0.79 -6.99
CA SER A 51 -17.63 0.02 -7.03
C SER A 51 -18.41 0.20 -5.74
N THR A 52 -19.74 0.10 -5.78
CA THR A 52 -20.62 0.27 -4.60
C THR A 52 -21.75 -0.74 -4.60
N GLY A 53 -22.34 -1.00 -3.44
CA GLY A 53 -23.58 -1.76 -3.28
C GLY A 53 -23.53 -2.80 -2.16
N VAL A 54 -22.36 -3.38 -1.87
CA VAL A 54 -22.19 -4.38 -0.81
C VAL A 54 -22.14 -3.71 0.55
N ALA A 55 -21.24 -2.75 0.77
CA ALA A 55 -21.04 -2.09 2.05
C ALA A 55 -22.29 -1.39 2.55
N SER A 56 -23.06 -0.77 1.65
CA SER A 56 -24.31 -0.08 1.98
C SER A 56 -25.55 -0.97 1.97
N SER A 57 -25.41 -2.29 1.80
CA SER A 57 -26.53 -3.22 1.83
C SER A 57 -27.16 -3.29 3.22
N GLU A 58 -28.37 -3.86 3.32
CA GLU A 58 -29.05 -4.09 4.61
C GLU A 58 -28.21 -4.95 5.58
N GLU A 59 -27.40 -5.87 5.06
CA GLU A 59 -26.53 -6.74 5.86
C GLU A 59 -25.43 -5.96 6.60
N PHE A 60 -24.79 -5.02 5.91
CA PHE A 60 -23.60 -4.33 6.43
C PHE A 60 -23.91 -2.93 6.96
N GLY A 61 -24.85 -2.21 6.34
CA GLY A 61 -25.35 -0.92 6.82
C GLY A 61 -24.30 0.19 6.89
N CYS A 62 -23.27 0.16 6.04
CA CYS A 62 -22.30 1.26 5.93
C CYS A 62 -22.96 2.50 5.31
N PRO A 63 -22.41 3.71 5.51
CA PRO A 63 -22.94 4.93 4.92
C PRO A 63 -23.17 4.83 3.41
N LYS A 64 -24.21 5.51 2.92
CA LYS A 64 -24.49 5.60 1.48
C LYS A 64 -23.29 6.27 0.78
N GLY A 65 -22.78 5.62 -0.27
CA GLY A 65 -21.59 6.08 -0.99
C GLY A 65 -20.28 5.42 -0.55
N THR A 66 -20.30 4.57 0.48
CA THR A 66 -19.12 3.75 0.83
C THR A 66 -18.72 2.88 -0.37
N GLU A 67 -17.49 3.04 -0.87
CA GLU A 67 -16.96 2.21 -1.93
C GLU A 67 -16.60 0.81 -1.40
N ASP A 68 -17.08 -0.21 -2.10
CA ASP A 68 -16.74 -1.61 -1.85
C ASP A 68 -15.32 -1.92 -2.30
N THR A 69 -14.96 -1.42 -3.48
CA THR A 69 -13.66 -1.60 -4.12
C THR A 69 -13.20 -0.26 -4.63
N ILE A 70 -11.93 0.09 -4.40
CA ILE A 70 -11.28 1.23 -5.04
C ILE A 70 -10.09 0.73 -5.85
N THR A 71 -10.08 1.11 -7.12
CA THR A 71 -8.98 0.85 -8.05
C THR A 71 -8.32 2.16 -8.43
N ILE A 72 -7.04 2.33 -8.12
CA ILE A 72 -6.22 3.47 -8.52
C ILE A 72 -5.29 3.03 -9.67
N ILE A 73 -5.28 3.80 -10.76
CA ILE A 73 -4.36 3.66 -11.88
C ILE A 73 -3.38 4.83 -11.82
N THR A 74 -2.08 4.55 -11.90
CA THR A 74 -1.02 5.57 -11.90
C THR A 74 -0.12 5.45 -13.12
N GLU A 75 0.35 6.59 -13.60
CA GLU A 75 1.46 6.68 -14.55
C GLU A 75 2.75 7.06 -13.83
N TRP A 76 3.84 6.42 -14.22
CA TRP A 76 5.18 6.62 -13.66
C TRP A 76 6.17 6.93 -14.77
N LYS A 77 7.03 7.93 -14.57
CA LYS A 77 8.09 8.30 -15.49
C LYS A 77 9.43 7.75 -15.03
N ASN A 78 10.04 6.90 -15.83
CA ASN A 78 11.41 6.43 -15.59
C ASN A 78 12.38 7.62 -15.65
N ARG A 79 13.25 7.74 -14.65
CA ARG A 79 14.24 8.82 -14.57
C ARG A 79 15.37 8.65 -15.58
N ALA A 80 15.69 7.41 -15.96
CA ALA A 80 16.83 7.12 -16.84
C ALA A 80 16.60 7.55 -18.30
N ASP A 81 15.39 7.33 -18.83
CA ASP A 81 15.08 7.52 -20.24
C ASP A 81 13.74 8.22 -20.52
N GLY A 82 12.97 8.56 -19.47
CA GLY A 82 11.68 9.22 -19.60
C GLY A 82 10.53 8.32 -20.08
N SER A 83 10.76 7.01 -20.23
CA SER A 83 9.70 6.05 -20.57
C SER A 83 8.60 6.01 -19.51
N ILE A 84 7.38 5.63 -19.92
CA ILE A 84 6.19 5.63 -19.06
C ILE A 84 5.83 4.19 -18.68
N GLY A 85 5.77 3.94 -17.37
CA GLY A 85 5.18 2.74 -16.79
C GLY A 85 3.79 3.03 -16.21
N THR A 86 3.01 1.97 -16.01
CA THR A 86 1.71 2.05 -15.36
C THR A 86 1.65 1.11 -14.17
N ALA A 87 0.90 1.50 -13.13
CA ALA A 87 0.61 0.63 -12.00
C ALA A 87 -0.87 0.72 -11.64
N VAL A 88 -1.43 -0.40 -11.20
CA VAL A 88 -2.83 -0.53 -10.79
C VAL A 88 -2.85 -1.07 -9.35
N TYR A 89 -3.50 -0.34 -8.46
CA TYR A 89 -3.70 -0.73 -7.07
C TYR A 89 -5.19 -0.93 -6.84
N MET A 90 -5.58 -2.11 -6.36
CA MET A 90 -6.97 -2.45 -6.11
C MET A 90 -7.12 -3.04 -4.72
N ALA A 91 -8.06 -2.50 -3.96
CA ALA A 91 -8.42 -3.05 -2.66
C ALA A 91 -9.94 -3.10 -2.55
N SER A 92 -10.46 -4.17 -1.91
CA SER A 92 -11.89 -4.42 -1.79
C SER A 92 -12.27 -4.95 -0.41
N TRP A 93 -13.34 -4.41 0.16
CA TRP A 93 -14.02 -4.98 1.33
C TRP A 93 -14.91 -6.17 0.98
N ALA A 94 -15.41 -6.22 -0.27
CA ALA A 94 -16.46 -7.13 -0.73
C ALA A 94 -15.95 -8.57 -0.94
N HIS A 95 -14.94 -8.97 -0.19
CA HIS A 95 -14.44 -10.33 -0.21
C HIS A 95 -15.46 -11.26 0.47
N PRO A 96 -15.79 -12.42 -0.12
CA PRO A 96 -16.76 -13.34 0.48
C PRO A 96 -16.35 -13.82 1.88
N ASN A 97 -17.31 -13.94 2.79
CA ASN A 97 -17.09 -14.37 4.19
C ASN A 97 -16.49 -15.79 4.33
N ASN A 98 -16.61 -16.63 3.29
CA ASN A 98 -16.05 -17.98 3.24
C ASN A 98 -14.71 -18.09 2.51
N SER A 99 -14.05 -16.97 2.25
CA SER A 99 -12.75 -16.97 1.62
C SER A 99 -11.66 -17.65 2.47
N GLU A 100 -10.65 -18.18 1.78
CA GLU A 100 -9.58 -18.98 2.37
C GLU A 100 -8.72 -18.24 3.41
N CYS A 101 -8.59 -16.92 3.27
CA CYS A 101 -7.84 -16.08 4.18
C CYS A 101 -8.54 -14.74 4.37
N HIS A 102 -8.22 -14.05 5.47
CA HIS A 102 -8.83 -12.77 5.82
C HIS A 102 -8.49 -11.71 4.77
N THR A 103 -7.25 -11.68 4.28
CA THR A 103 -6.80 -10.73 3.26
C THR A 103 -6.02 -11.47 2.19
N GLN A 104 -6.49 -11.39 0.95
CA GLN A 104 -5.76 -11.86 -0.21
C GLN A 104 -4.91 -10.72 -0.77
N GLN A 105 -3.60 -10.88 -0.73
CA GLN A 105 -2.66 -9.89 -1.27
C GLN A 105 -1.87 -10.51 -2.41
N ARG A 106 -1.87 -9.83 -3.55
CA ARG A 106 -1.12 -10.22 -4.74
C ARG A 106 -0.31 -9.04 -5.23
N PHE A 107 0.90 -9.33 -5.69
CA PHE A 107 1.76 -8.35 -6.33
C PHE A 107 2.28 -8.92 -7.64
N MET A 108 2.16 -8.15 -8.71
CA MET A 108 2.65 -8.51 -10.03
C MET A 108 3.38 -7.32 -10.61
N CYS A 109 4.61 -7.54 -11.04
CA CYS A 109 5.42 -6.53 -11.72
C CYS A 109 6.03 -7.15 -12.96
N LEU A 110 5.79 -6.55 -14.12
CA LEU A 110 6.36 -6.96 -15.39
C LEU A 110 7.30 -5.86 -15.90
N GLY A 111 8.56 -6.22 -16.12
CA GLY A 111 9.54 -5.41 -16.82
C GLY A 111 9.97 -6.09 -18.12
N HIS A 112 10.69 -5.34 -18.96
CA HIS A 112 11.12 -5.79 -20.29
C HIS A 112 12.02 -7.04 -20.31
N LYS A 113 12.60 -7.45 -19.16
CA LYS A 113 13.50 -8.61 -19.01
C LYS A 113 13.14 -9.53 -17.85
N GLY A 114 11.99 -9.32 -17.22
CA GLY A 114 11.62 -10.15 -16.10
C GLY A 114 10.28 -9.80 -15.49
N GLU A 115 9.81 -10.73 -14.67
CA GLU A 115 8.51 -10.70 -14.03
C GLU A 115 8.67 -11.13 -12.57
N ILE A 116 7.99 -10.44 -11.68
CA ILE A 116 7.84 -10.83 -10.28
C ILE A 116 6.36 -11.09 -10.02
N ARG A 117 6.06 -12.24 -9.42
CA ARG A 117 4.73 -12.58 -8.92
C ARG A 117 4.81 -13.01 -7.46
N ALA A 118 4.03 -12.36 -6.61
CA ALA A 118 3.85 -12.76 -5.23
C ALA A 118 2.36 -13.00 -4.94
N ASP A 119 2.08 -14.12 -4.30
CA ASP A 119 0.77 -14.52 -3.78
C ASP A 119 0.94 -14.82 -2.29
N GLN A 120 0.53 -13.87 -1.46
CA GLN A 120 0.73 -13.95 -0.03
C GLN A 120 -0.06 -15.10 0.61
N ALA A 121 -1.29 -15.34 0.14
CA ALA A 121 -2.19 -16.35 0.71
C ALA A 121 -1.61 -17.76 0.53
N HIS A 122 -0.95 -17.99 -0.61
CA HIS A 122 -0.39 -19.29 -0.98
C HIS A 122 1.10 -19.42 -0.74
N ARG A 123 1.73 -18.42 -0.09
CA ARG A 123 3.20 -18.39 0.04
C ARG A 123 3.87 -18.55 -1.33
N GLY A 124 3.29 -17.97 -2.36
CA GLY A 124 3.85 -17.95 -3.70
C GLY A 124 4.79 -16.76 -3.86
N TYR A 125 6.02 -17.01 -4.27
CA TYR A 125 6.91 -15.96 -4.75
C TYR A 125 7.77 -16.50 -5.88
N SER A 126 7.49 -16.06 -7.11
CA SER A 126 8.28 -16.41 -8.28
C SER A 126 8.91 -15.18 -8.93
N VAL A 127 10.11 -15.41 -9.47
CA VAL A 127 10.86 -14.45 -10.26
C VAL A 127 11.25 -15.13 -11.56
N THR A 128 10.87 -14.51 -12.67
CA THR A 128 11.24 -14.95 -14.01
C THR A 128 12.13 -13.89 -14.64
N GLN A 129 13.21 -14.33 -15.26
CA GLN A 129 14.07 -13.55 -16.14
C GLN A 129 14.16 -14.30 -17.49
N ASN A 130 14.70 -13.66 -18.52
CA ASN A 130 14.76 -14.26 -19.87
C ASN A 130 15.43 -15.65 -19.91
N ASP A 131 16.37 -15.92 -19.01
CA ASP A 131 17.18 -17.13 -18.96
C ASP A 131 17.06 -17.91 -17.65
N LYS A 132 16.22 -17.45 -16.71
CA LYS A 132 16.15 -18.02 -15.36
C LYS A 132 14.77 -17.94 -14.75
N TYR A 133 14.41 -18.97 -13.98
CA TYR A 133 13.25 -18.98 -13.10
C TYR A 133 13.69 -19.31 -11.67
N ALA A 134 13.08 -18.67 -10.68
CA ALA A 134 13.27 -18.99 -9.27
C ALA A 134 11.95 -18.93 -8.51
N ALA A 135 11.71 -19.96 -7.69
CA ALA A 135 10.73 -19.91 -6.61
C ALA A 135 11.46 -19.48 -5.33
N VAL A 136 11.17 -18.27 -4.85
CA VAL A 136 11.88 -17.61 -3.75
C VAL A 136 11.19 -17.95 -2.43
N ASN A 137 11.95 -18.02 -1.33
CA ASN A 137 11.39 -18.23 0.00
C ASN A 137 10.47 -17.04 0.40
N PRO A 138 9.17 -17.28 0.63
CA PRO A 138 8.15 -16.25 0.90
C PRO A 138 7.95 -15.97 2.41
N LEU A 139 8.77 -16.56 3.29
CA LEU A 139 8.53 -16.55 4.73
C LEU A 139 9.13 -15.33 5.44
N TYR A 140 8.38 -14.79 6.40
CA TYR A 140 8.73 -13.63 7.24
C TYR A 140 9.97 -13.86 8.12
N MET A 141 10.17 -15.11 8.57
CA MET A 141 11.37 -15.54 9.31
C MET A 141 11.98 -16.75 8.64
N LYS A 142 13.28 -16.94 8.86
CA LYS A 142 13.94 -18.20 8.59
C LYS A 142 13.71 -19.14 9.76
N TYR A 143 12.77 -20.07 9.59
CA TYR A 143 12.46 -21.09 10.59
C TYR A 143 13.39 -22.30 10.52
N THR A 144 14.20 -22.41 9.47
CA THR A 144 15.21 -23.46 9.38
C THR A 144 16.46 -23.09 10.17
N PRO A 145 17.13 -24.07 10.81
CA PRO A 145 18.38 -23.82 11.52
C PRO A 145 19.47 -23.17 10.66
N GLY A 146 20.42 -22.53 11.34
CA GLY A 146 21.69 -22.09 10.76
C GLY A 146 22.59 -23.28 10.39
N VAL A 147 23.74 -22.96 9.81
CA VAL A 147 24.79 -23.96 9.51
C VAL A 147 25.35 -24.62 10.77
N ASP A 148 25.19 -23.95 11.91
CA ASP A 148 25.54 -24.38 13.26
C ASP A 148 24.45 -25.23 13.94
N GLY A 149 23.29 -25.41 13.30
CA GLY A 149 22.15 -26.15 13.87
C GLY A 149 21.26 -25.32 14.80
N GLU A 150 21.55 -24.04 14.99
CA GLU A 150 20.82 -23.16 15.91
C GLU A 150 19.69 -22.38 15.23
N PHE A 151 18.78 -21.80 16.03
CA PHE A 151 17.74 -20.90 15.50
C PHE A 151 18.39 -19.71 14.77
N SER A 152 17.93 -19.43 13.55
CA SER A 152 18.49 -18.37 12.69
C SER A 152 17.47 -17.29 12.29
N GLY A 153 16.34 -17.20 13.01
CA GLY A 153 15.27 -16.26 12.73
C GLY A 153 15.56 -14.81 13.09
N GLN A 154 16.56 -14.54 13.94
CA GLN A 154 17.09 -13.19 14.25
C GLN A 154 17.60 -12.44 13.02
N ASN A 155 17.99 -13.17 11.97
CA ASN A 155 18.40 -12.58 10.71
C ASN A 155 17.22 -12.21 9.80
N GLY A 156 16.00 -12.63 10.15
CA GLY A 156 14.78 -12.26 9.46
C GLY A 156 14.50 -10.76 9.59
N TYR A 157 13.89 -10.17 8.56
CA TYR A 157 13.64 -8.72 8.54
C TYR A 157 12.75 -8.27 9.69
N GLY A 158 11.85 -9.11 10.20
CA GLY A 158 10.99 -8.75 11.34
C GLY A 158 11.75 -8.34 12.60
N TYR A 159 12.75 -9.13 13.00
CA TYR A 159 13.58 -8.80 14.16
C TYR A 159 14.43 -7.56 13.87
N ARG A 160 15.10 -7.56 12.71
CA ARG A 160 16.00 -6.47 12.30
C ARG A 160 15.30 -5.11 12.19
N SER A 161 14.05 -5.07 11.76
CA SER A 161 13.28 -3.82 11.68
C SER A 161 13.05 -3.20 13.05
N ILE A 162 12.71 -4.01 14.06
CA ILE A 162 12.50 -3.54 15.45
C ILE A 162 13.83 -3.12 16.06
N GLU A 163 14.87 -3.94 15.91
CA GLU A 163 16.22 -3.64 16.39
C GLU A 163 16.73 -2.31 15.81
N THR A 164 16.64 -2.14 14.48
CA THR A 164 17.09 -0.92 13.80
C THR A 164 16.33 0.31 14.28
N PHE A 165 15.03 0.20 14.54
CA PHE A 165 14.23 1.29 15.10
C PHE A 165 14.69 1.68 16.51
N VAL A 166 14.88 0.70 17.40
CA VAL A 166 15.35 0.94 18.78
C VAL A 166 16.73 1.60 18.78
N ASP A 167 17.64 1.12 17.93
CA ASP A 167 18.97 1.70 17.80
C ASP A 167 18.94 3.14 17.27
N ALA A 168 18.07 3.43 16.30
CA ALA A 168 17.86 4.79 15.81
C ALA A 168 17.40 5.74 16.95
N CYS A 169 16.40 5.31 17.74
CA CYS A 169 15.94 6.07 18.90
C CYS A 169 17.07 6.33 19.91
N ARG A 170 17.91 5.33 20.19
CA ARG A 170 19.05 5.47 21.10
C ARG A 170 20.09 6.47 20.59
N MET A 171 20.41 6.43 19.29
CA MET A 171 21.37 7.35 18.69
C MET A 171 20.87 8.80 18.71
N ILE A 172 19.58 9.01 18.42
CA ILE A 172 18.93 10.32 18.47
C ILE A 172 18.90 10.87 19.89
N ASN A 173 18.46 10.07 20.87
CA ASN A 173 18.41 10.47 22.28
C ASN A 173 19.80 10.79 22.85
N ALA A 174 20.85 10.16 22.32
CA ALA A 174 22.24 10.44 22.70
C ALA A 174 22.85 11.64 21.95
N GLY A 175 22.10 12.32 21.08
CA GLY A 175 22.60 13.43 20.26
C GLY A 175 23.63 13.02 19.19
N LYS A 176 23.69 11.72 18.84
CA LYS A 176 24.66 11.16 17.88
C LYS A 176 24.14 11.09 16.45
N ALA A 177 22.83 11.26 16.25
CA ALA A 177 22.17 11.28 14.96
C ALA A 177 20.92 12.15 15.04
N LYS A 178 20.38 12.50 13.88
CA LYS A 178 19.10 13.19 13.71
C LYS A 178 18.09 12.26 13.03
N PRO A 179 16.77 12.52 13.14
CA PRO A 179 15.75 11.70 12.45
C PRO A 179 16.01 11.51 10.95
N GLU A 180 16.48 12.56 10.26
CA GLU A 180 16.70 12.57 8.81
C GLU A 180 17.83 11.61 8.39
N ASP A 181 18.76 11.29 9.29
CA ASP A 181 19.83 10.31 9.03
C ASP A 181 19.28 8.90 8.78
N PHE A 182 18.01 8.65 9.13
CA PHE A 182 17.34 7.36 8.99
C PHE A 182 16.31 7.28 7.85
N ASP A 183 16.09 8.36 7.09
CA ASP A 183 15.07 8.40 6.02
C ASP A 183 15.28 7.35 4.93
N LYS A 184 16.53 6.89 4.71
CA LYS A 184 16.87 5.82 3.75
C LYS A 184 16.87 4.42 4.35
N ARG A 185 16.63 4.31 5.66
CA ARG A 185 16.84 3.06 6.43
C ARG A 185 15.58 2.60 7.15
N LEU A 186 14.69 3.53 7.49
CA LEU A 186 13.46 3.28 8.22
C LEU A 186 12.28 3.91 7.46
N PRO A 187 11.06 3.38 7.63
CA PRO A 187 9.85 3.99 7.08
C PRO A 187 9.50 5.26 7.87
N THR A 188 10.08 6.39 7.49
CA THR A 188 9.83 7.69 8.13
C THR A 188 8.60 8.37 7.52
N ALA A 189 8.04 9.36 8.20
CA ALA A 189 6.94 10.15 7.63
C ALA A 189 7.34 10.79 6.29
N ALA A 190 8.60 11.20 6.15
CA ALA A 190 9.14 11.74 4.90
C ALA A 190 9.11 10.71 3.76
N SER A 191 9.45 9.44 4.03
CA SER A 191 9.41 8.39 3.02
C SER A 191 7.99 8.05 2.57
N THR A 192 6.97 8.34 3.39
CA THR A 192 5.55 8.07 3.07
C THR A 192 4.86 9.18 2.27
N LEU A 193 5.54 10.31 1.97
CA LEU A 193 4.90 11.43 1.28
C LEU A 193 4.39 11.06 -0.12
N THR A 194 5.18 10.33 -0.90
CA THR A 194 4.81 9.91 -2.25
C THR A 194 3.63 8.94 -2.24
N SER A 195 3.64 7.96 -1.34
CA SER A 195 2.55 6.99 -1.20
C SER A 195 1.26 7.68 -0.74
N THR A 196 1.37 8.60 0.22
CA THR A 196 0.25 9.44 0.67
C THR A 196 -0.32 10.29 -0.48
N ALA A 197 0.54 10.90 -1.30
CA ALA A 197 0.11 11.72 -2.44
C ALA A 197 -0.62 10.89 -3.51
N ILE A 198 -0.23 9.64 -3.75
CA ILE A 198 -0.93 8.72 -4.66
C ILE A 198 -2.33 8.37 -4.10
N LEU A 199 -2.43 8.04 -2.82
CA LEU A 199 -3.71 7.72 -2.18
C LEU A 199 -4.67 8.92 -2.24
N GLU A 200 -4.15 10.10 -1.92
CA GLU A 200 -4.91 11.36 -1.98
C GLU A 200 -5.31 11.71 -3.42
N ALA A 201 -4.43 11.50 -4.40
CA ALA A 201 -4.78 11.65 -5.82
C ALA A 201 -5.91 10.70 -6.22
N GLY A 202 -5.88 9.45 -5.72
CA GLY A 202 -6.95 8.48 -5.90
C GLY A 202 -8.28 8.96 -5.32
N ARG A 203 -8.30 9.41 -4.05
CA ARG A 203 -9.51 9.95 -3.42
C ARG A 203 -10.07 11.15 -4.17
N ARG A 204 -9.22 12.14 -4.49
CA ARG A 204 -9.63 13.32 -5.26
C ARG A 204 -10.15 12.98 -6.64
N SER A 205 -9.56 11.98 -7.31
CA SER A 205 -10.07 11.49 -8.58
C SER A 205 -11.50 10.99 -8.44
N LEU A 206 -11.78 10.13 -7.45
CA LEU A 206 -13.13 9.61 -7.21
C LEU A 206 -14.15 10.73 -7.00
N ASP A 207 -13.80 11.70 -6.16
CA ASP A 207 -14.68 12.83 -5.82
C ASP A 207 -14.95 13.76 -7.01
N ASN A 208 -14.06 13.76 -8.01
CA ASN A 208 -14.12 14.63 -9.18
C ASN A 208 -14.38 13.86 -10.47
N GLY A 209 -15.21 12.81 -10.41
CA GLY A 209 -15.69 12.10 -11.60
C GLY A 209 -14.63 11.23 -12.27
N SER A 210 -13.74 10.63 -11.49
CA SER A 210 -12.65 9.75 -11.94
C SER A 210 -11.65 10.45 -12.88
N CYS A 211 -11.40 11.75 -12.67
CA CYS A 211 -10.45 12.51 -13.47
C CYS A 211 -8.99 12.27 -13.06
N TRP A 212 -8.06 12.53 -13.97
CA TRP A 212 -6.62 12.43 -13.67
C TRP A 212 -6.17 13.56 -12.74
N ILE A 213 -5.53 13.22 -11.63
CA ILE A 213 -4.97 14.14 -10.65
C ILE A 213 -3.44 14.11 -10.72
N SER A 214 -2.83 15.29 -10.82
CA SER A 214 -1.37 15.48 -10.83
C SER A 214 -0.77 15.20 -9.45
N ILE A 215 0.18 14.27 -9.38
CA ILE A 215 0.86 13.91 -8.12
C ILE A 215 1.95 14.94 -7.75
N PRO A 216 2.78 15.46 -8.69
CA PRO A 216 3.72 16.53 -8.39
C PRO A 216 3.05 17.79 -7.82
N ASP A 217 1.83 18.13 -8.26
CA ASP A 217 1.10 19.28 -7.71
C ASP A 217 0.69 19.04 -6.25
N LEU A 218 0.23 17.83 -5.90
CA LEU A 218 -0.08 17.47 -4.51
C LEU A 218 1.17 17.54 -3.62
N LEU A 219 2.30 17.00 -4.08
CA LEU A 219 3.57 17.03 -3.37
C LEU A 219 4.09 18.47 -3.19
N ALA A 220 3.83 19.35 -4.15
CA ALA A 220 4.15 20.78 -4.06
C ALA A 220 3.17 21.58 -3.18
N GLY A 221 2.17 20.93 -2.57
CA GLY A 221 1.11 21.60 -1.80
C GLY A 221 0.15 22.43 -2.67
N LYS A 222 0.19 22.28 -3.99
CA LYS A 222 -0.76 22.93 -4.90
C LYS A 222 -2.06 22.14 -4.87
N VAL A 223 -3.05 22.71 -4.18
CA VAL A 223 -4.41 22.16 -4.12
C VAL A 223 -5.22 22.77 -5.25
N PRO A 224 -5.65 22.01 -6.28
CA PRO A 224 -6.69 22.49 -7.19
C PRO A 224 -7.95 22.79 -6.36
N GLY A 225 -8.58 23.94 -6.61
CA GLY A 225 -9.52 24.60 -5.69
C GLY A 225 -10.65 23.74 -5.08
N HIS A 226 -10.92 24.05 -3.81
CA HIS A 226 -12.09 23.71 -2.99
C HIS A 226 -12.57 22.24 -2.98
N ILE A 227 -11.95 21.45 -2.11
CA ILE A 227 -12.64 20.34 -1.44
C ILE A 227 -13.60 20.97 -0.43
N LYS A 228 -14.91 20.84 -0.67
CA LYS A 228 -15.91 21.07 0.38
C LYS A 228 -15.81 19.88 1.33
N PHE A 229 -15.07 20.04 2.42
CA PHE A 229 -15.37 19.24 3.60
C PHE A 229 -16.81 19.58 3.99
N ALA A 230 -17.66 18.57 4.13
CA ALA A 230 -18.96 18.79 4.75
C ALA A 230 -18.70 19.42 6.12
N GLU A 231 -19.16 20.66 6.30
CA GLU A 231 -19.16 21.28 7.62
C GLU A 231 -19.87 20.32 8.59
N GLU A 232 -19.26 20.10 9.75
CA GLU A 232 -19.88 19.31 10.81
C GLU A 232 -21.28 19.87 11.10
N GLY A 233 -22.28 19.02 10.86
CA GLY A 233 -23.65 19.26 11.30
C GLY A 233 -24.48 20.12 10.36
N GLN A 234 -25.11 19.47 9.37
CA GLN A 234 -26.54 19.67 9.16
C GLN A 234 -27.16 18.46 8.46
N ILE A 235 -28.02 17.79 9.22
CA ILE A 235 -29.08 16.92 8.71
C ILE A 235 -30.16 17.84 8.15
N VAL A 236 -30.41 17.76 6.84
CA VAL A 236 -31.76 17.69 6.26
C VAL A 236 -31.71 16.72 5.09
#